data_AF-A0A0C2WQ99-F1
#
_entry.id   AF-A0A0C2WQ99-F1
#
_cell.length_a   1.000
_cell.length_b   1.000
_cell.length_c   1.000
_cell.angle_alpha   90.00
_cell.angle_beta   90.00
_cell.angle_gamma   90.00
#
_symmetry.space_group_name_H-M   'P 1'
#
loop_
_entity.id
_entity.type
_entity.pdbx_description
1 polymer ?
#
loop_
_entity_poly.entity_id
_entity_poly.type
_entity_poly.pdbx_seq_one_letter_code
_entity_poly.pdbx_strand_id
1 'polypeptide(L)'
;MLTAHLHVISSPIQRLCPEILAEIFTFCIPDVTKDFRHISSWNAPLLLCSVCSLWRSLAISTRRLWQTFHFRLVEKYRFEPIDTEFITSGIRTWLDRSGALPLSIRV
;
A
#
# COMPACT_ATOMS: atom_id res chain seq x y z
N MET A 1 29.81 -32.08 12.48
CA MET A 1 29.56 -30.74 11.93
C MET A 1 28.18 -30.77 11.27
N LEU A 2 27.13 -30.52 12.06
CA LEU A 2 25.74 -30.49 11.58
C LEU A 2 25.52 -29.18 10.81
N THR A 3 25.52 -29.23 9.48
CA THR A 3 24.90 -28.17 8.69
C THR A 3 23.39 -28.33 8.84
N ALA A 4 22.82 -27.54 9.75
CA ALA A 4 21.38 -27.36 9.86
C ALA A 4 20.84 -26.88 8.51
N HIS A 5 20.23 -27.80 7.78
CA HIS A 5 19.40 -27.50 6.62
C HIS A 5 18.16 -26.79 7.18
N LEU A 6 18.25 -25.48 7.39
CA LEU A 6 17.09 -24.62 7.58
C LEU A 6 16.29 -24.72 6.28
N HIS A 7 15.40 -25.71 6.21
CA HIS A 7 14.34 -25.74 5.25
C HIS A 7 13.43 -24.56 5.61
N VAL A 8 13.81 -23.37 5.15
CA VAL A 8 12.95 -22.21 5.16
C VAL A 8 11.72 -22.67 4.39
N ILE A 9 10.64 -22.97 5.10
CA ILE A 9 9.33 -23.23 4.49
C ILE A 9 8.90 -21.87 3.94
N SER A 10 9.45 -21.53 2.79
CA SER A 10 9.08 -20.36 2.04
C SER A 10 7.71 -20.66 1.47
N SER A 11 6.72 -19.87 1.88
CA SER A 11 5.35 -19.99 1.39
C SER A 11 5.37 -19.96 -0.14
N PRO A 12 4.47 -20.67 -0.84
CA PRO A 12 4.49 -20.73 -2.31
C PRO A 12 4.54 -19.34 -2.97
N ILE A 13 3.89 -18.35 -2.35
CA ILE A 13 3.84 -16.96 -2.83
C ILE A 13 5.21 -16.25 -2.80
N GLN A 14 6.14 -16.66 -1.94
CA GLN A 14 7.50 -16.12 -1.90
C GLN A 14 8.42 -16.71 -2.99
N ARG A 15 7.98 -17.77 -3.69
CA ARG A 15 8.71 -18.36 -4.82
C ARG A 15 8.40 -17.68 -6.15
N LEU A 16 7.38 -16.82 -6.18
CA LEU A 16 7.04 -16.04 -7.37
C LEU A 16 8.15 -15.02 -7.64
N CYS A 17 8.40 -14.76 -8.93
CA CYS A 17 9.28 -13.67 -9.33
C CYS A 17 8.73 -12.33 -8.77
N PRO A 18 9.61 -11.42 -8.32
CA PRO A 18 9.21 -10.10 -7.82
C PRO A 18 8.22 -9.35 -8.70
N GLU A 19 8.38 -9.44 -10.01
CA GLU A 19 7.55 -8.78 -11.02
C GLU A 19 6.12 -9.34 -11.03
N ILE A 20 5.98 -10.66 -10.94
CA ILE A 20 4.67 -11.33 -10.89
C ILE A 20 3.96 -10.98 -9.58
N LEU A 21 4.69 -10.98 -8.46
CA LEU A 21 4.12 -10.62 -7.17
C LEU A 21 3.70 -9.14 -7.13
N ALA A 22 4.51 -8.24 -7.71
CA ALA A 22 4.16 -6.83 -7.86
C ALA A 22 2.93 -6.63 -8.76
N GLU A 23 2.81 -7.39 -9.85
CA GLU A 23 1.62 -7.34 -10.71
C GLU A 23 0.38 -7.81 -9.96
N ILE A 24 0.47 -8.92 -9.19
CA ILE A 24 -0.62 -9.38 -8.30
C ILE A 24 -1.04 -8.27 -7.33
N PHE A 25 -0.09 -7.55 -6.73
CA PHE A 25 -0.41 -6.44 -5.81
C PHE A 25 -1.25 -5.34 -6.47
N THR A 26 -1.10 -5.12 -7.78
CA THR A 26 -1.89 -4.10 -8.49
C THR A 26 -3.37 -4.46 -8.57
N PHE A 27 -3.70 -5.75 -8.56
CA PHE A 27 -5.07 -6.24 -8.46
C PHE A 27 -5.64 -6.19 -7.04
N CYS A 28 -4.82 -5.94 -6.03
CA CYS A 28 -5.27 -5.79 -4.64
C CYS A 28 -5.72 -4.36 -4.30
N ILE A 29 -5.45 -3.38 -5.18
CA ILE A 29 -5.84 -1.99 -4.95
C ILE A 29 -7.37 -1.89 -4.99
N PRO A 30 -8.03 -1.32 -3.96
CA PRO A 30 -9.46 -1.14 -3.97
C PRO A 30 -9.91 -0.33 -5.19
N ASP A 31 -10.98 -0.76 -5.85
CA ASP A 31 -11.60 0.02 -6.91
C ASP A 31 -12.24 1.26 -6.29
N VAL A 32 -11.51 2.37 -6.33
CA VAL A 32 -11.91 3.68 -5.78
C VAL A 32 -13.25 4.19 -6.32
N THR A 33 -13.73 3.67 -7.46
CA THR A 33 -15.04 4.04 -8.03
C THR A 33 -16.20 3.27 -7.41
N LYS A 34 -15.93 2.10 -6.83
CA LYS A 34 -16.93 1.21 -6.22
C LYS A 34 -16.80 1.15 -4.69
N ASP A 35 -15.64 1.52 -4.20
CA ASP A 35 -15.22 1.29 -2.84
C ASP A 35 -14.70 2.59 -2.24
N PHE A 36 -15.57 3.26 -1.49
CA PHE A 36 -15.25 4.53 -0.82
C PHE A 36 -14.27 4.35 0.35
N ARG A 37 -13.63 3.20 0.54
CA ARG A 37 -12.77 2.92 1.69
C ARG A 37 -11.68 4.00 1.85
N HIS A 38 -11.66 4.60 3.05
CA HIS A 38 -10.63 5.55 3.45
C HIS A 38 -9.25 4.89 3.47
N ILE A 39 -8.17 5.67 3.30
CA ILE A 39 -6.80 5.21 3.57
C ILE A 39 -6.77 4.58 4.95
N SER A 40 -6.36 3.32 5.01
CA SER A 40 -6.19 2.60 6.26
C SER A 40 -5.12 1.53 6.08
N SER A 41 -4.52 1.10 7.19
CA SER A 41 -3.59 -0.03 7.21
C SER A 41 -4.23 -1.36 6.79
N TRP A 42 -5.56 -1.42 6.69
CA TRP A 42 -6.33 -2.60 6.28
C TRP A 42 -6.58 -2.66 4.77
N ASN A 43 -6.15 -1.66 4.01
CA ASN A 43 -6.32 -1.60 2.56
C ASN A 43 -4.96 -1.53 1.87
N ALA A 44 -4.86 -2.13 0.68
CA ALA A 44 -3.70 -1.91 -0.18
C ALA A 44 -3.62 -0.42 -0.61
N PRO A 45 -2.42 0.14 -0.78
CA PRO A 45 -1.12 -0.53 -0.70
C PRO A 45 -0.56 -0.72 0.71
N LEU A 46 -1.10 -0.03 1.73
CA LEU A 46 -0.55 -0.06 3.10
C LEU A 46 -0.59 -1.45 3.75
N LEU A 47 -1.66 -2.21 3.52
CA LEU A 47 -1.78 -3.59 3.98
C LEU A 47 -0.66 -4.47 3.44
N LEU A 48 -0.29 -4.31 2.16
CA LEU A 48 0.80 -5.08 1.57
C LEU A 48 2.14 -4.73 2.22
N CYS A 49 2.31 -3.47 2.63
CA CYS A 49 3.47 -3.03 3.40
C CYS A 49 3.52 -3.59 4.82
N SER A 50 2.45 -4.16 5.38
CA SER A 50 2.44 -4.69 6.76
C SER A 50 2.65 -6.21 6.85
N VAL A 51 2.63 -6.95 5.73
CA VAL A 51 2.73 -8.43 5.73
C VAL A 51 4.14 -8.93 6.12
N CYS A 52 5.16 -8.57 5.35
CA CYS A 52 6.56 -8.92 5.63
C CYS A 52 7.53 -7.92 4.98
N SER A 53 8.82 -8.00 5.30
CA SER A 53 9.85 -7.08 4.77
C SER A 53 9.97 -7.13 3.25
N LEU A 54 9.89 -8.32 2.65
CA LEU A 54 9.92 -8.50 1.20
C LEU A 54 8.73 -7.79 0.53
N TRP A 55 7.51 -8.02 1.02
CA TRP A 55 6.31 -7.40 0.49
C TRP A 55 6.32 -5.89 0.65
N ARG A 56 6.83 -5.39 1.79
CA ARG A 56 7.03 -3.96 2.01
C ARG A 56 7.97 -3.35 0.97
N SER A 57 9.12 -3.97 0.73
CA SER A 57 10.08 -3.49 -0.27
C SER A 57 9.48 -3.45 -1.67
N LEU A 58 8.79 -4.52 -2.07
CA LEU A 58 8.13 -4.61 -3.38
C LEU A 58 6.98 -3.61 -3.51
N ALA A 59 6.12 -3.50 -2.51
CA ALA A 59 5.01 -2.57 -2.53
C ALA A 59 5.50 -1.11 -2.63
N ILE A 60 6.52 -0.72 -1.85
CA ILE A 60 7.09 0.63 -1.90
C ILE A 60 7.73 0.93 -3.26
N SER A 61 8.45 -0.03 -3.85
CA SER A 61 9.13 0.18 -5.14
C SER A 61 8.20 0.10 -6.35
N THR A 62 7.01 -0.49 -6.21
CA THR A 62 6.01 -0.61 -7.29
C THR A 62 5.17 0.67 -7.39
N ARG A 63 5.64 1.63 -8.20
CA ARG A 63 5.02 2.95 -8.38
C ARG A 63 3.52 2.91 -8.70
N ARG A 64 3.06 1.92 -9.48
CA ARG A 64 1.65 1.76 -9.87
C ARG A 64 0.70 1.64 -8.69
N LEU A 65 1.16 1.12 -7.55
CA LEU A 65 0.35 0.98 -6.34
C LEU A 65 0.05 2.32 -5.65
N TRP A 66 0.80 3.38 -5.98
CA TRP A 66 0.74 4.68 -5.33
C TRP A 66 0.15 5.79 -6.22
N GLN A 67 -0.50 5.43 -7.33
CA GLN A 67 -1.03 6.41 -8.30
C GLN A 67 -2.34 7.08 -7.84
N THR A 68 -3.01 6.55 -6.82
CA THR A 68 -4.26 7.13 -6.32
C THR A 68 -4.23 7.27 -4.81
N PHE A 69 -4.45 8.48 -4.33
CA PHE A 69 -4.65 8.81 -2.93
C PHE A 69 -6.10 9.22 -2.71
N HIS A 70 -6.85 8.46 -1.92
CA HIS A 70 -8.26 8.73 -1.61
C HIS A 70 -8.42 8.90 -0.09
N PHE A 71 -8.84 10.07 0.34
CA PHE A 71 -9.19 10.36 1.73
C PHE A 71 -10.60 10.93 1.78
N ARG A 72 -11.23 10.92 2.96
CA ARG A 72 -12.55 11.53 3.13
C ARG A 72 -12.44 12.67 4.12
N LEU A 73 -13.03 13.80 3.78
CA LEU A 73 -13.29 14.89 4.72
C LEU A 73 -14.57 14.57 5.50
N VAL A 74 -14.51 13.59 6.40
CA VAL A 74 -15.66 13.34 7.28
C VAL A 74 -15.51 14.25 8.49
N GLU A 75 -16.43 15.21 8.66
CA GLU A 75 -16.72 15.81 9.97
C GLU A 75 -17.30 14.70 10.85
N LYS A 76 -16.45 13.81 11.36
CA LYS A 76 -16.90 12.53 11.91
C LYS A 76 -17.78 12.73 13.15
N TYR A 77 -17.65 13.88 13.81
CA TYR A 77 -18.56 14.48 14.77
C TYR A 77 -18.35 16.00 14.61
N ARG A 78 -19.37 16.84 14.83
CA ARG A 78 -19.32 18.33 14.68
C ARG A 78 -18.18 19.07 15.44
N PHE A 79 -17.27 18.34 16.10
CA PHE A 79 -16.25 18.85 17.02
C PHE A 79 -14.85 18.24 16.82
N GLU A 80 -14.65 17.23 15.97
CA GLU A 80 -13.31 16.70 15.71
C GLU A 80 -12.70 17.39 14.49
N PRO A 81 -11.57 18.10 14.66
CA PRO A 81 -10.91 18.77 13.55
C PRO A 81 -10.41 17.76 12.53
N ILE A 82 -10.43 18.17 11.26
CA ILE A 82 -9.81 17.41 10.18
C ILE A 82 -8.33 17.20 10.53
N ASP A 83 -7.88 15.95 10.53
CA ASP A 83 -6.47 15.61 10.72
C ASP A 83 -5.67 15.95 9.44
N THR A 84 -5.36 17.24 9.31
CA THR A 84 -4.63 17.80 8.17
C THR A 84 -3.19 17.27 8.12
N GLU A 85 -2.60 16.90 9.24
CA GLU A 85 -1.25 16.33 9.30
C GLU A 85 -1.22 14.91 8.74
N PHE A 86 -2.20 14.07 9.12
CA PHE A 86 -2.38 12.75 8.53
C PHE A 86 -2.60 12.82 7.02
N ILE A 87 -3.48 13.72 6.56
CA ILE A 87 -3.75 13.88 5.12
C ILE A 87 -2.47 14.34 4.39
N THR A 88 -1.79 15.35 4.93
CA THR A 88 -0.59 15.93 4.29
C THR A 88 0.56 14.92 4.24
N SER A 89 0.81 14.19 5.33
CA SER A 89 1.84 13.14 5.37
C SER A 89 1.52 11.98 4.43
N GLY A 90 0.23 11.61 4.32
CA GLY A 90 -0.26 10.65 3.35
C GLY A 90 -0.01 11.09 1.91
N ILE A 91 -0.39 12.32 1.55
CA ILE A 91 -0.17 12.87 0.20
C ILE A 91 1.33 12.86 -0.15
N ARG A 92 2.19 13.32 0.76
CA ARG A 92 3.66 13.30 0.56
C ARG A 92 4.17 11.88 0.32
N THR A 93 3.73 10.94 1.15
CA THR A 93 4.11 9.52 1.03
C THR A 93 3.72 8.95 -0.34
N TRP A 94 2.51 9.27 -0.83
CA TRP A 94 2.05 8.82 -2.14
C TRP A 94 2.79 9.49 -3.28
N LEU A 95 3.03 10.80 -3.19
CA LEU A 95 3.83 11.55 -4.16
C LEU A 95 5.22 10.91 -4.32
N ASP A 96 5.95 10.75 -3.22
CA ASP A 96 7.31 10.19 -3.22
C ASP A 96 7.37 8.80 -3.85
N ARG A 97 6.38 7.95 -3.58
CA ARG A 97 6.35 6.56 -4.05
C ARG A 97 5.80 6.39 -5.45
N SER A 98 4.93 7.29 -5.92
CA SER A 98 4.46 7.32 -7.31
C SER A 98 5.59 7.68 -8.29
N GLY A 99 6.61 8.39 -7.83
CA GLY A 99 7.77 8.78 -8.62
C GLY A 99 7.37 9.63 -9.82
N ALA A 100 7.73 9.20 -11.02
CA ALA A 100 7.39 9.90 -12.26
C ALA A 100 5.96 9.63 -12.78
N LEU A 101 5.19 8.76 -12.12
CA LEU A 101 3.81 8.50 -12.53
C LEU A 101 2.87 9.58 -12.00
N PRO A 102 1.82 9.95 -12.75
CA PRO A 102 0.85 10.93 -12.27
C PRO A 102 0.14 10.42 -11.01
N LEU A 103 0.04 11.29 -10.00
CA LEU A 103 -0.77 11.06 -8.80
C LEU A 103 -2.17 11.64 -8.99
N SER A 104 -3.17 10.81 -8.75
CA SER A 104 -4.58 11.17 -8.69
C SER A 104 -5.01 11.33 -7.24
N ILE A 105 -5.40 12.54 -6.84
CA ILE A 105 -5.97 12.82 -5.52
C ILE A 105 -7.49 12.81 -5.62
N ARG A 106 -8.15 12.11 -4.69
CA ARG A 106 -9.61 11.97 -4.58
C ARG A 106 -10.04 12.26 -3.14
N VAL A 107 -11.16 12.95 -3.01
CA VAL A 107 -11.76 13.40 -1.73
C VAL A 107 -13.16 12.81 -1.60
#